data_AF-A0A839Z9Z5-F1
#
_entry.id   AF-A0A839Z9Z5-F1
#
_cell.length_a   1.000
_cell.length_b   1.000
_cell.length_c   1.000
_cell.angle_alpha   90.00
_cell.angle_beta   90.00
_cell.angle_gamma   90.00
#
_symmetry.space_group_name_H-M   'P 1'
#
loop_
_entity.id
_entity.type
_entity.pdbx_description
1 polymer ?
#
loop_
_entity_poly.entity_id
_entity_poly.type
_entity_poly.pdbx_seq_one_letter_code
_entity_poly.pdbx_strand_id
1 'polypeptide(L)'
;MAQPVDSGGPRIMWAISQIVERDGISKQAVSKVVQSLIEKHDIPVERDGRGRVAKVSLAHYDFHRGQFVNPAKVAAARGASAPPAEPGTGRNDSFDEARRINEWLKVEQTRLQQRVDSGKLLRADKIGEALDHVGREAQAIIARLPNKADDIALAGAKEGVHGVRVLLRTLAAEINTQIADALAKIGVEAPATDAALTDDGG
;
A
#
# COMPACT_ATOMS: atom_id res chain seq x y z
N MET A 1 -8.46 -16.99 34.02
CA MET A 1 -7.26 -17.56 34.69
C MET A 1 -6.82 -18.77 33.88
N ALA A 2 -5.87 -18.58 32.97
CA ALA A 2 -5.37 -19.66 32.11
C ALA A 2 -4.18 -20.33 32.79
N GLN A 3 -4.27 -21.64 33.00
CA GLN A 3 -3.15 -22.46 33.46
C GLN A 3 -2.08 -22.52 32.37
N PRO A 4 -0.78 -22.43 32.70
CA PRO A 4 0.28 -22.56 31.71
C PRO A 4 0.37 -24.03 31.26
N VAL A 5 0.31 -24.22 29.94
CA VAL A 5 0.49 -25.51 29.28
C VAL A 5 1.93 -25.96 29.54
N ASP A 6 2.09 -26.89 30.49
CA ASP A 6 3.35 -27.57 30.75
C ASP A 6 3.63 -28.59 29.63
N SER A 7 4.16 -28.10 28.51
CA SER A 7 4.76 -28.97 27.49
C SER A 7 6.05 -29.55 28.10
N GLY A 8 5.92 -30.71 28.74
CA GLY A 8 6.96 -31.49 29.42
C GLY A 8 7.99 -32.13 28.49
N GLY A 9 8.60 -31.35 27.59
CA GLY A 9 9.87 -31.71 26.96
C GLY A 9 11.05 -31.22 27.81
N PRO A 10 12.26 -31.81 27.68
CA PRO A 10 13.44 -31.33 28.39
C PRO A 10 13.77 -29.88 27.97
N ARG A 11 13.40 -28.91 28.80
CA ARG A 11 13.70 -27.49 28.58
C ARG A 11 15.09 -27.21 29.12
N ILE A 12 16.02 -26.89 28.23
CA ILE A 12 17.37 -26.45 28.61
C ILE A 12 17.26 -25.01 29.12
N MET A 13 17.37 -24.86 30.44
CA MET A 13 17.31 -23.58 31.14
C MET A 13 18.73 -23.08 31.39
N TRP A 14 19.11 -21.97 30.75
CA TRP A 14 20.45 -21.41 30.90
C TRP A 14 20.44 -20.12 31.71
N ALA A 15 21.46 -19.97 32.54
CA ALA A 15 21.72 -18.70 33.21
C ALA A 15 22.21 -17.66 32.20
N ILE A 16 21.95 -16.38 32.48
CA ILE A 16 22.39 -15.27 31.62
C ILE A 16 23.91 -15.30 31.38
N SER A 17 24.70 -15.75 32.36
CA SER A 17 26.15 -15.93 32.22
C SER A 17 26.55 -16.97 31.18
N GLN A 18 25.81 -18.09 31.09
CA GLN A 18 26.06 -19.14 30.11
C GLN A 18 25.71 -18.69 28.69
N ILE A 19 24.66 -17.87 28.54
CA ILE A 19 24.28 -17.26 27.26
C ILE A 19 25.33 -16.23 26.82
N VAL A 20 25.85 -15.43 27.75
CA VAL A 20 26.93 -14.46 27.50
C VAL A 20 28.20 -15.15 27.00
N GLU A 21 28.59 -16.25 27.64
CA GLU A 21 29.79 -17.01 27.28
C GLU A 21 29.66 -17.66 25.89
N ARG A 22 28.48 -18.19 25.55
CA ARG A 22 28.20 -18.74 24.21
C ARG A 22 28.17 -17.67 23.13
N ASP A 23 27.48 -16.56 23.38
CA ASP A 23 27.15 -15.58 22.34
C ASP A 23 28.22 -14.49 22.16
N GLY A 24 29.14 -14.36 23.12
CA GLY A 24 30.19 -13.33 23.12
C GLY A 24 29.64 -11.90 23.28
N ILE A 25 28.46 -11.75 23.89
CA ILE A 25 27.75 -10.48 24.03
C ILE A 25 27.79 -10.03 25.50
N SER A 26 27.86 -8.72 25.75
CA SER A 26 27.89 -8.20 27.11
C SER A 26 26.65 -8.60 27.92
N LYS A 27 26.85 -8.87 29.22
CA LYS A 27 25.79 -9.27 30.17
C LYS A 27 24.62 -8.28 30.21
N GLN A 28 24.91 -6.99 30.03
CA GLN A 28 23.90 -5.93 30.00
C GLN A 28 23.03 -5.99 28.73
N ALA A 29 23.62 -6.29 27.56
CA ALA A 29 22.88 -6.41 26.31
C ALA A 29 21.97 -7.63 26.30
N VAL A 30 22.45 -8.78 26.79
CA VAL A 30 21.62 -9.99 26.96
C VAL A 30 20.48 -9.72 27.94
N SER A 31 20.75 -9.06 29.07
CA SER A 31 19.70 -8.74 30.07
C SER A 31 18.60 -7.82 29.50
N LYS A 32 18.96 -6.81 28.69
CA LYS A 32 17.99 -5.91 28.05
C LYS A 32 17.14 -6.64 27.01
N VAL A 33 17.76 -7.49 26.19
CA VAL A 33 17.06 -8.30 25.19
C VAL A 33 16.10 -9.26 25.88
N VAL A 34 16.56 -10.02 26.87
CA VAL A 34 15.73 -10.93 27.67
C VAL A 34 14.55 -10.20 28.32
N GLN A 35 14.78 -9.04 28.95
CA GLN A 35 13.71 -8.25 29.54
C GLN A 35 12.68 -7.78 28.50
N SER A 36 13.13 -7.23 27.38
CA SER A 36 12.22 -6.80 26.30
C SER A 36 11.45 -7.95 25.67
N LEU A 37 12.04 -9.14 25.64
CA LEU A 37 11.42 -10.35 25.10
C LEU A 37 10.40 -10.93 26.09
N ILE A 38 10.64 -10.87 27.40
CA ILE A 38 9.66 -11.27 28.43
C ILE A 38 8.46 -10.30 28.47
N GLU A 39 8.70 -9.00 28.25
CA GLU A 39 7.64 -7.99 28.23
C GLU A 39 6.72 -8.13 27.00
N LYS A 40 7.27 -8.59 25.85
CA LYS A 40 6.54 -8.68 24.57
C LYS A 40 6.07 -10.09 24.22
N HIS A 41 6.70 -11.12 24.78
CA HIS A 41 6.43 -12.52 24.50
C HIS A 41 6.46 -13.33 25.79
N ASP A 42 5.58 -14.32 25.90
CA ASP A 42 5.49 -15.19 27.08
C ASP A 42 6.62 -16.23 27.09
N ILE A 43 7.84 -15.79 27.40
CA ILE A 43 9.02 -16.65 27.46
C ILE A 43 9.12 -17.31 28.83
N PRO A 44 9.23 -18.65 28.90
CA PRO A 44 9.44 -19.36 30.16
C PRO A 44 10.76 -18.95 30.84
N VAL A 45 10.66 -18.41 32.05
CA VAL A 45 11.80 -17.98 32.87
C VAL A 45 11.71 -18.51 34.29
N GLU A 46 12.85 -18.92 34.84
CA GLU A 46 13.00 -19.26 36.26
C GLU A 46 13.46 -18.01 37.00
N ARG A 47 12.69 -17.58 38.01
CA ARG A 47 13.01 -16.40 38.82
C ARG A 47 13.62 -16.83 40.16
N ASP A 48 14.67 -16.13 40.58
CA ASP A 48 15.28 -16.27 41.91
C ASP A 48 14.29 -15.84 43.00
N GLY A 49 14.54 -16.21 44.26
CA GLY A 49 13.71 -15.88 45.44
C GLY A 49 13.54 -14.37 45.73
N ARG A 50 14.14 -13.51 44.90
CA ARG A 50 13.97 -12.05 44.89
C ARG A 50 13.26 -11.52 43.62
N GLY A 51 12.61 -12.40 42.85
CA GLY A 51 11.83 -12.05 41.66
C GLY A 51 12.64 -11.69 40.40
N ARG A 52 13.97 -11.85 40.42
CA ARG A 52 14.86 -11.58 39.26
C ARG A 52 14.99 -12.81 38.37
N VAL A 53 15.15 -12.61 37.06
CA VAL A 53 15.34 -13.70 36.08
C VAL A 53 16.68 -14.40 36.34
N ALA A 54 16.64 -15.66 36.76
CA ALA A 54 17.80 -16.49 37.06
C ALA A 54 18.19 -17.36 35.86
N LYS A 55 17.21 -18.01 35.23
CA LYS A 55 17.40 -18.83 34.03
C LYS A 55 16.32 -18.57 32.99
N VAL A 56 16.69 -18.68 31.72
CA VAL A 56 15.80 -18.48 30.57
C VAL A 56 15.81 -19.75 29.73
N SER A 57 14.65 -20.12 29.16
CA SER A 57 14.58 -21.19 28.18
C SER A 57 15.39 -20.83 26.93
N LEU A 58 16.46 -21.60 26.67
CA LEU A 58 17.38 -21.33 25.57
C LEU A 58 16.69 -21.37 24.20
N ALA A 59 15.82 -22.35 24.00
CA ALA A 59 15.07 -22.55 22.76
C ALA A 59 14.16 -21.35 22.44
N HIS A 60 13.45 -20.81 23.44
CA HIS A 60 12.57 -19.66 23.27
C HIS A 60 13.37 -18.37 23.08
N TYR A 61 14.46 -18.21 23.84
CA TYR A 61 15.37 -17.09 23.65
C TYR A 61 15.93 -17.04 22.22
N ASP A 62 16.45 -18.16 21.70
CA ASP A 62 16.99 -18.23 20.33
C ASP A 62 15.90 -18.07 19.27
N PHE A 63 14.69 -18.57 19.54
CA PHE A 63 13.53 -18.42 18.65
C PHE A 63 13.13 -16.94 18.51
N HIS A 64 12.89 -16.25 19.61
CA HIS A 64 12.43 -14.86 19.60
C HIS A 64 13.54 -13.87 19.26
N ARG A 65 14.78 -14.15 19.66
CA ARG A 65 15.93 -13.33 19.24
C ARG A 65 16.10 -13.33 17.73
N GLY A 66 15.95 -14.49 17.08
CA GLY A 66 16.06 -14.61 15.62
C GLY A 66 14.92 -13.93 14.84
N GLN A 67 13.75 -13.69 15.46
CA GLN A 67 12.59 -13.08 14.82
C GLN A 67 12.47 -11.58 15.06
N PHE A 68 12.89 -11.09 16.23
CA PHE A 68 12.60 -9.73 16.67
C PHE A 68 13.85 -8.86 16.88
N VAL A 69 15.05 -9.44 16.80
CA VAL A 69 16.30 -8.70 17.00
C VAL A 69 17.07 -8.60 15.69
N ASN A 70 17.26 -7.36 15.21
CA ASN A 70 17.97 -7.08 13.98
C ASN A 70 19.42 -7.64 14.03
N PRO A 71 19.81 -8.52 13.09
CA PRO A 71 21.13 -9.17 13.10
C PRO A 71 22.29 -8.17 12.99
N ALA A 72 22.10 -6.99 12.38
CA ALA A 72 23.13 -5.94 12.32
C ALA A 72 23.42 -5.32 13.71
N LYS A 73 22.41 -5.19 14.57
CA LYS A 73 22.60 -4.72 15.96
C LYS A 73 23.25 -5.80 16.84
N VAL A 74 22.99 -7.07 16.53
CA VAL A 74 23.62 -8.21 17.23
C VAL A 74 25.08 -8.35 16.84
N ALA A 75 25.41 -8.17 15.55
CA ALA A 75 26.79 -8.17 15.06
C ALA A 75 27.61 -7.01 15.66
N ALA A 76 27.03 -5.81 15.75
CA ALA A 76 27.69 -4.66 16.38
C ALA A 76 27.89 -4.79 17.90
N ALA A 77 27.10 -5.64 18.57
CA ALA A 77 27.21 -5.89 20.02
C ALA A 77 28.19 -7.02 20.38
N ARG A 78 28.63 -7.82 19.41
CA ARG A 78 29.73 -8.77 19.56
C ARG A 78 31.03 -7.96 19.53
N GLY A 79 31.69 -7.84 20.68
CA GLY A 79 33.02 -7.23 20.75
C GLY A 79 34.00 -7.95 19.83
N ALA A 80 35.08 -7.27 19.44
CA ALA A 80 36.06 -7.68 18.41
C ALA A 80 36.87 -8.98 18.70
N SER A 81 36.43 -9.84 19.62
CA SER A 81 37.19 -10.99 20.12
C SER A 81 36.40 -12.30 20.16
N ALA A 82 35.45 -12.51 19.25
CA ALA A 82 34.79 -13.80 19.06
C ALA A 82 35.17 -14.42 17.70
N PRO A 83 35.51 -15.73 17.63
CA PRO A 83 35.75 -16.41 16.35
C PRO A 83 34.46 -16.43 15.50
N PRO A 84 34.58 -16.38 14.16
CA PRO A 84 33.42 -16.35 13.28
C PRO A 84 32.62 -17.65 13.41
N ALA A 85 31.40 -17.56 13.92
CA ALA A 85 30.45 -18.66 13.86
C ALA A 85 30.06 -18.91 12.41
N GLU A 86 30.11 -20.17 11.99
CA GLU A 86 29.70 -20.61 10.65
C GLU A 86 28.27 -20.14 10.32
N PRO A 87 28.01 -19.68 9.09
CA PRO A 87 26.70 -19.18 8.71
C PRO A 87 25.70 -20.34 8.68
N GLY A 88 24.83 -20.40 9.69
CA GLY A 88 23.68 -21.30 9.70
C GLY A 88 22.74 -20.99 8.52
N THR A 89 22.72 -21.88 7.54
CA THR A 89 22.12 -21.78 6.20
C THR A 89 20.60 -21.98 6.16
N GLY A 90 19.82 -21.29 7.01
CA GLY A 90 18.36 -21.41 6.86
C GLY A 90 17.47 -20.34 7.48
N ARG A 91 18.05 -19.31 8.11
CA ARG A 91 17.25 -18.30 8.86
C ARG A 91 17.48 -16.84 8.43
N ASN A 92 18.59 -16.56 7.74
CA ASN A 92 18.81 -15.29 7.04
C ASN A 92 17.93 -15.17 5.79
N ASP A 93 17.51 -16.30 5.21
CA ASP A 93 16.70 -16.33 4.00
C ASP A 93 15.37 -15.59 4.18
N SER A 94 14.70 -15.68 5.33
CA SER A 94 13.37 -15.04 5.53
C SER A 94 13.44 -13.51 5.60
N PHE A 95 14.48 -12.92 6.20
CA PHE A 95 14.66 -11.46 6.23
C PHE A 95 15.17 -10.92 4.90
N ASP A 96 16.11 -11.63 4.28
CA ASP A 96 16.64 -11.25 2.96
C ASP A 96 15.57 -11.43 1.87
N GLU A 97 14.69 -12.42 2.01
CA GLU A 97 13.49 -12.61 1.18
C GLU A 97 12.46 -11.51 1.40
N ALA A 98 12.13 -11.17 2.65
CA ALA A 98 11.24 -10.04 2.95
C ALA A 98 11.80 -8.71 2.41
N ARG A 99 13.11 -8.49 2.49
CA ARG A 99 13.77 -7.34 1.89
C ARG A 99 13.67 -7.35 0.37
N ARG A 100 13.93 -8.50 -0.26
CA ARG A 100 13.82 -8.68 -1.71
C ARG A 100 12.39 -8.43 -2.21
N ILE A 101 11.37 -8.94 -1.51
CA ILE A 101 9.96 -8.70 -1.83
C ILE A 101 9.65 -7.21 -1.74
N ASN A 102 10.08 -6.53 -0.67
CA ASN A 102 9.87 -5.09 -0.52
C ASN A 102 10.58 -4.27 -1.60
N GLU A 103 11.83 -4.62 -1.94
CA GLU A 103 12.57 -3.97 -3.02
C GLU A 103 11.88 -4.21 -4.37
N TRP A 104 11.39 -5.42 -4.63
CA TRP A 104 10.63 -5.74 -5.82
C TRP A 104 9.30 -4.96 -5.90
N LEU A 105 8.55 -4.87 -4.80
CA LEU A 105 7.32 -4.06 -4.73
C LEU A 105 7.59 -2.58 -4.99
N LYS A 106 8.70 -2.03 -4.48
CA LYS A 106 9.11 -0.64 -4.77
C LYS A 106 9.43 -0.43 -6.25
N VAL A 107 10.11 -1.38 -6.88
CA VAL A 107 10.41 -1.33 -8.32
C VAL A 107 9.11 -1.37 -9.13
N GLU A 108 8.19 -2.27 -8.79
CA GLU A 108 6.89 -2.36 -9.45
C GLU A 108 6.03 -1.10 -9.25
N GLN A 109 5.98 -0.54 -8.04
CA GLN A 109 5.33 0.75 -7.77
C GLN A 109 5.93 1.88 -8.62
N THR A 110 7.26 1.96 -8.68
CA THR A 110 7.95 2.96 -9.50
C THR A 110 7.64 2.78 -10.99
N ARG A 111 7.57 1.54 -11.46
CA ARG A 111 7.20 1.22 -12.84
C ARG A 111 5.76 1.61 -13.15
N LEU A 112 4.82 1.39 -12.23
CA LEU A 112 3.44 1.83 -12.37
C LEU A 112 3.35 3.36 -12.41
N GLN A 113 4.08 4.05 -11.52
CA GLN A 113 4.12 5.52 -11.51
C GLN A 113 4.67 6.06 -12.83
N GLN A 114 5.77 5.51 -13.35
CA GLN A 114 6.30 5.90 -14.66
C GLN A 114 5.30 5.69 -15.81
N ARG A 115 4.45 4.65 -15.72
CA ARG A 115 3.41 4.40 -16.72
C ARG A 115 2.25 5.41 -16.62
N VAL A 116 1.92 5.85 -15.40
CA VAL A 116 0.97 6.95 -15.18
C VAL A 116 1.55 8.25 -15.72
N ASP A 117 2.79 8.59 -15.34
CA ASP A 117 3.47 9.82 -15.76
C ASP A 117 3.68 9.90 -17.28
N SER A 118 3.92 8.74 -17.93
CA SER A 118 3.99 8.64 -19.40
C SER A 118 2.63 8.59 -20.11
N GLY A 119 1.52 8.71 -19.37
CA GLY A 119 0.16 8.69 -19.92
C GLY A 119 -0.31 7.34 -20.45
N LYS A 120 0.41 6.26 -20.15
CA LYS A 120 0.06 4.88 -20.57
C LYS A 120 -1.00 4.24 -19.67
N LEU A 121 -1.24 4.82 -18.51
CA LEU A 121 -2.26 4.38 -17.56
C LEU A 121 -3.08 5.61 -17.16
N LEU A 122 -4.39 5.43 -17.18
CA LEU A 122 -5.36 6.42 -16.72
C LEU A 122 -6.23 5.79 -15.64
N ARG A 123 -6.69 6.63 -14.72
CA ARG A 123 -7.59 6.21 -13.66
C ARG A 123 -9.00 5.98 -14.18
N ALA A 124 -9.51 4.77 -13.96
CA ALA A 124 -10.83 4.37 -14.47
C ALA A 124 -11.98 5.14 -13.81
N ASP A 125 -11.88 5.42 -12.51
CA ASP A 125 -12.87 6.20 -11.76
C ASP A 125 -12.97 7.63 -12.29
N LYS A 126 -11.83 8.28 -12.56
CA LYS A 126 -11.78 9.64 -13.11
C LYS A 126 -12.26 9.72 -14.56
N ILE A 127 -11.97 8.73 -15.38
CA ILE A 127 -12.56 8.63 -16.72
C ILE A 127 -14.09 8.49 -16.62
N GLY A 128 -14.59 7.66 -15.71
CA GLY A 128 -16.03 7.47 -15.51
C GLY A 128 -16.72 8.79 -15.12
N GLU A 129 -16.21 9.49 -14.11
CA GLU A 129 -16.71 10.81 -13.70
C GLU A 129 -16.70 11.83 -14.84
N ALA A 130 -15.62 11.86 -15.63
CA ALA A 130 -15.50 12.76 -16.77
C ALA A 130 -16.52 12.44 -17.87
N LEU A 131 -16.71 11.16 -18.21
CA LEU A 131 -17.69 10.71 -19.20
C LEU A 131 -19.12 11.04 -18.77
N ASP A 132 -19.45 10.87 -17.49
CA ASP A 132 -20.77 11.23 -16.96
C ASP A 132 -21.04 12.74 -17.05
N HIS A 133 -20.04 13.56 -16.72
CA HIS A 133 -20.13 15.02 -16.84
C HIS A 133 -20.35 15.42 -18.31
N VAL A 134 -19.49 14.92 -19.20
CA VAL A 134 -19.59 15.12 -20.65
C VAL A 134 -20.97 14.72 -21.19
N GLY A 135 -21.48 13.57 -20.77
CA GLY A 135 -22.79 13.06 -21.18
C GLY A 135 -23.93 13.98 -20.75
N ARG A 136 -23.89 14.52 -19.52
CA ARG A 136 -24.92 15.44 -19.02
C ARG A 136 -24.95 16.76 -19.79
N GLU A 137 -23.78 17.31 -20.11
CA GLU A 137 -23.70 18.56 -20.89
C GLU A 137 -24.23 18.36 -22.31
N ALA A 138 -23.84 17.26 -22.98
CA ALA A 138 -24.37 16.92 -24.30
C ALA A 138 -25.90 16.72 -24.26
N GLN A 139 -26.41 16.03 -23.23
CA GLN A 139 -27.84 15.83 -23.04
C GLN A 139 -28.57 17.17 -22.81
N ALA A 140 -27.98 18.10 -22.05
CA ALA A 140 -28.58 19.42 -21.80
C ALA A 140 -28.70 20.26 -23.08
N ILE A 141 -27.74 20.14 -24.01
CA ILE A 141 -27.81 20.79 -25.33
C ILE A 141 -28.92 20.17 -26.18
N ILE A 142 -28.97 18.84 -26.27
CA ILE A 142 -29.98 18.12 -27.05
C ILE A 142 -31.40 18.37 -26.51
N ALA A 143 -31.55 18.44 -25.19
CA ALA A 143 -32.84 18.71 -24.54
C ALA A 143 -33.44 20.08 -24.92
N ARG A 144 -32.66 21.00 -25.48
CA ARG A 144 -33.12 22.31 -25.97
C ARG A 144 -33.60 22.28 -27.42
N LEU A 145 -33.45 21.17 -28.14
CA LEU A 145 -33.92 21.03 -29.53
C LEU A 145 -35.41 21.38 -29.72
N PRO A 146 -36.34 21.07 -28.78
CA PRO A 146 -37.73 21.49 -28.90
C PRO A 146 -37.93 23.00 -29.04
N ASN A 147 -36.99 23.82 -28.56
CA ASN A 147 -37.05 25.29 -28.72
C ASN A 147 -36.92 25.74 -30.18
N LYS A 148 -36.52 24.84 -31.09
CA LYS A 148 -36.43 25.07 -32.53
C LYS A 148 -37.67 24.60 -33.30
N ALA A 149 -38.70 24.11 -32.61
CA ALA A 149 -39.90 23.57 -33.25
C ALA A 149 -40.61 24.61 -34.12
N ASP A 150 -40.72 25.86 -33.67
CA ASP A 150 -41.37 26.94 -34.42
C ASP A 150 -40.58 27.30 -35.70
N ASP A 151 -39.24 27.33 -35.62
CA ASP A 151 -38.38 27.57 -36.77
C ASP A 151 -38.55 26.46 -37.83
N ILE A 152 -38.66 25.20 -37.39
CA ILE A 152 -38.91 24.05 -38.26
C ILE A 152 -40.29 24.13 -38.89
N ALA A 153 -41.32 24.49 -38.11
CA ALA A 153 -42.68 24.68 -38.62
C ALA A 153 -42.73 25.79 -39.67
N LEU A 154 -42.04 26.92 -39.42
CA LEU A 154 -41.96 28.05 -40.35
C LEU A 154 -41.23 27.67 -41.65
N ALA A 155 -40.12 26.95 -41.57
CA ALA A 155 -39.39 26.46 -42.74
C ALA A 155 -40.25 25.50 -43.59
N GLY A 156 -40.99 24.61 -42.92
CA GLY A 156 -41.94 23.71 -43.57
C GLY A 156 -43.08 24.44 -44.27
N ALA A 157 -43.62 25.50 -43.66
CA ALA A 157 -44.69 26.29 -44.26
C ALA A 157 -44.23 27.08 -45.50
N LYS A 158 -42.98 27.55 -45.55
CA LYS A 158 -42.46 28.38 -46.65
C LYS A 158 -41.90 27.57 -47.82
N GLU A 159 -41.10 26.55 -47.54
CA GLU A 159 -40.30 25.83 -48.54
C GLU A 159 -40.59 24.32 -48.57
N GLY A 160 -41.56 23.87 -47.78
CA GLY A 160 -41.91 22.46 -47.66
C GLY A 160 -40.77 21.61 -47.10
N VAL A 161 -40.69 20.37 -47.57
CA VAL A 161 -39.71 19.38 -47.09
C VAL A 161 -38.26 19.81 -47.36
N HIS A 162 -38.01 20.59 -48.41
CA HIS A 162 -36.66 21.03 -48.74
C HIS A 162 -36.11 21.97 -47.66
N GLY A 163 -36.86 23.01 -47.28
CA GLY A 163 -36.45 23.96 -46.25
C GLY A 163 -36.24 23.30 -44.89
N VAL A 164 -37.12 22.35 -44.52
CA VAL A 164 -36.93 21.55 -43.29
C VAL A 164 -35.63 20.77 -43.32
N ARG A 165 -35.29 20.12 -44.46
CA ARG A 165 -34.04 19.36 -44.57
C ARG A 165 -32.81 20.26 -44.45
N VAL A 166 -32.83 21.45 -45.07
CA VAL A 166 -31.73 22.42 -44.98
C VAL A 166 -31.58 22.89 -43.54
N LEU A 167 -32.67 23.31 -42.88
CA LEU A 167 -32.66 23.77 -41.50
C LEU A 167 -32.16 22.69 -40.52
N LEU A 168 -32.65 21.46 -40.65
CA LEU A 168 -32.19 20.35 -39.80
C LEU A 168 -30.70 20.08 -39.94
N ARG A 169 -30.13 20.20 -41.15
CA ARG A 169 -28.68 20.06 -41.36
C ARG A 169 -27.90 21.17 -40.66
N THR A 170 -28.40 22.40 -40.72
CA THR A 170 -27.80 23.55 -40.03
C THR A 170 -27.87 23.36 -38.52
N LEU A 171 -29.04 23.02 -37.98
CA LEU A 171 -29.22 22.76 -36.54
C LEU A 171 -28.35 21.60 -36.05
N ALA A 172 -28.21 20.53 -36.84
CA ALA A 172 -27.32 19.43 -36.50
C ALA A 172 -25.86 19.88 -36.43
N ALA A 173 -25.41 20.72 -37.36
CA ALA A 173 -24.06 21.29 -37.32
C ALA A 173 -23.87 22.18 -36.08
N GLU A 174 -24.82 23.06 -35.79
CA GLU A 174 -24.79 23.93 -34.60
C GLU A 174 -24.73 23.14 -33.30
N ILE A 175 -25.57 22.11 -33.14
CA ILE A 175 -25.56 21.25 -31.95
C ILE A 175 -24.23 20.52 -31.81
N ASN A 176 -23.68 19.98 -32.90
CA ASN A 176 -22.39 19.31 -32.86
C ASN A 176 -21.26 20.27 -32.46
N THR A 177 -21.29 21.51 -32.96
CA THR A 177 -20.33 22.56 -32.56
C THR A 177 -20.49 22.92 -31.08
N GLN A 178 -21.72 23.12 -30.59
CA GLN A 178 -21.97 23.42 -29.17
C GLN A 178 -21.50 22.30 -28.25
N ILE A 179 -21.73 21.04 -28.64
CA ILE A 179 -21.21 19.88 -27.90
C ILE A 179 -19.69 19.92 -27.91
N ALA A 180 -19.05 20.06 -29.08
CA ALA A 180 -17.59 20.12 -29.17
C ALA A 180 -16.98 21.25 -28.32
N ASP A 181 -17.58 22.44 -28.32
CA ASP A 181 -17.14 23.58 -27.52
C ASP A 181 -17.29 23.32 -26.02
N ALA A 182 -18.40 22.70 -25.60
CA ALA A 182 -18.62 22.31 -24.22
C ALA A 182 -17.58 21.27 -23.75
N LEU A 183 -17.27 20.28 -24.59
CA LEU A 183 -16.23 19.27 -24.30
C LEU A 183 -14.83 19.90 -24.21
N ALA A 184 -14.51 20.82 -25.12
CA ALA A 184 -13.25 21.54 -25.10
C ALA A 184 -13.11 22.36 -23.81
N LYS A 185 -14.19 23.02 -23.37
CA LYS A 185 -14.21 23.78 -22.12
C LYS A 185 -13.98 22.88 -20.89
N ILE A 186 -14.67 21.73 -20.81
CA ILE A 186 -14.45 20.75 -19.74
C ILE A 186 -12.99 20.30 -19.73
N GLY A 187 -12.40 20.06 -20.90
CA GLY A 187 -10.99 19.68 -21.02
C GLY A 187 -10.02 20.75 -20.53
N VAL A 188 -10.32 22.04 -20.75
CA VAL A 188 -9.49 23.17 -20.27
C VAL A 188 -9.60 23.39 -18.77
N GLU A 189 -10.79 23.16 -18.19
CA GLU A 189 -11.04 23.30 -16.76
C GLU A 189 -10.55 22.10 -15.94
N ALA A 190 -10.27 20.97 -16.60
CA ALA A 190 -9.78 19.76 -15.95
C ALA A 190 -8.38 19.95 -15.34
N PRO A 191 -8.12 19.40 -14.14
CA PRO A 191 -6.81 19.45 -13.52
C PRO A 191 -5.78 18.67 -14.36
N ALA A 192 -4.53 19.16 -14.37
CA ALA A 192 -3.44 18.52 -15.11
C ALA A 192 -3.06 17.14 -14.57
N THR A 193 -3.33 16.88 -13.29
CA THR A 193 -3.03 15.62 -12.61
C THR A 193 -4.17 15.22 -11.69
N ASP A 194 -4.42 13.92 -11.58
CA ASP A 194 -5.39 13.37 -10.65
C ASP A 194 -4.90 13.53 -9.21
N ALA A 195 -5.81 13.85 -8.29
CA ALA A 195 -5.51 13.90 -6.86
C ALA A 195 -5.06 12.51 -6.35
N ALA A 196 -4.06 12.49 -5.46
CA ALA A 196 -3.61 11.26 -4.82
C ALA A 196 -4.78 10.56 -4.11
N LEU A 197 -4.83 9.23 -4.18
CA LEU A 197 -5.77 8.45 -3.39
C LEU A 197 -5.40 8.64 -1.91
N THR A 198 -6.26 9.31 -1.14
CA THR A 198 -6.17 9.24 0.32
C THR A 198 -6.69 7.86 0.73
N ASP A 199 -5.89 7.16 1.53
CA ASP A 199 -6.22 5.85 2.09
C ASP A 199 -7.26 6.03 3.21
N ASP A 200 -8.45 6.48 2.84
CA ASP A 200 -9.61 6.52 3.74
C ASP A 200 -10.38 5.20 3.57
N GLY A 201 -9.79 4.09 4.02
CA GLY A 201 -10.43 2.79 3.84
C GLY A 201 -9.67 1.57 4.35
N GLY A 202 -9.43 1.51 5.67
CA GLY A 202 -9.03 0.29 6.40
C GLY A 202 -9.25 0.41 7.90
#